data_AF-A0A3D3B5Y5-F1
#
_entry.id   AF-A0A3D3B5Y5-F1
#
_cell.length_a   1.000
_cell.length_b   1.000
_cell.length_c   1.000
_cell.angle_alpha   90.00
_cell.angle_beta   90.00
_cell.angle_gamma   90.00
#
_symmetry.space_group_name_H-M   'P 1'
#
loop_
_entity.id
_entity.type
_entity.pdbx_description
1 polymer ?
#
loop_
_entity_poly.entity_id
_entity_poly.type
_entity_poly.pdbx_seq_one_letter_code
_entity_poly.pdbx_strand_id
1 'polypeptide(L)' 'MPLAVTVAREAIFQAFLGETFDRALPHGHSFTANPLACAVGLASLALFEEEKTLER' A
#
# COMPACT_ATOMS: atom_id res chain seq x y z
N MET A 1 4.18 12.81 -6.52
CA MET A 1 3.33 12.69 -5.31
C MET A 1 4.04 11.82 -4.30
N PRO A 2 4.13 12.19 -3.00
CA PRO A 2 4.71 11.32 -1.98
C PRO A 2 3.81 10.11 -1.71
N LEU A 3 4.36 8.90 -1.81
CA LEU A 3 3.69 7.65 -1.48
C LEU A 3 4.74 6.64 -0.99
N ALA A 4 4.42 5.90 0.06
CA ALA A 4 5.18 4.74 0.51
C ALA A 4 4.19 3.61 0.87
N VAL A 5 4.64 2.37 0.70
CA VAL A 5 3.84 1.17 0.98
C VAL A 5 4.64 0.24 1.88
N THR A 6 4.03 -0.26 2.94
CA THR A 6 4.57 -1.37 3.74
C THR A 6 3.82 -2.63 3.36
N VAL A 7 4.54 -3.64 2.85
CA VAL A 7 3.97 -4.95 2.51
C VAL A 7 4.32 -5.93 3.63
N ALA A 8 3.32 -6.67 4.11
CA ALA A 8 3.49 -7.66 5.16
C ALA A 8 3.09 -9.05 4.66
N ARG A 9 3.66 -10.10 5.27
CA ARG A 9 3.21 -11.48 5.05
C ARG A 9 1.80 -11.65 5.60
N GLU A 10 1.03 -12.55 4.98
CA GLU A 10 -0.33 -12.84 5.39
C GLU A 10 -0.44 -13.23 6.87
N ALA A 11 0.45 -14.09 7.37
CA ALA A 11 0.46 -14.48 8.79
C ALA A 11 0.62 -13.29 9.75
N ILE A 12 1.34 -12.22 9.34
CA ILE A 12 1.48 -10.99 10.12
C ILE A 12 0.19 -10.19 10.04
N PHE A 13 -0.38 -10.01 8.85
CA PHE A 13 -1.66 -9.30 8.67
C PHE A 13 -2.79 -9.94 9.48
N GLN A 14 -2.92 -11.27 9.42
CA GLN A 14 -3.93 -12.02 10.16
C GLN A 14 -3.81 -11.87 11.69
N ALA A 15 -2.60 -11.65 12.21
CA ALA A 15 -2.41 -11.38 13.63
C ALA A 15 -3.07 -10.06 14.08
N PHE A 16 -3.28 -9.12 13.15
CA PHE A 16 -3.91 -7.82 13.40
C PHE A 16 -5.32 -7.66 12.80
N LEU A 17 -5.89 -8.74 12.23
CA LEU A 17 -7.24 -8.74 11.69
C LEU A 17 -8.22 -9.22 12.76
N GLY A 18 -9.20 -8.39 13.11
CA GLY A 18 -10.22 -8.71 14.10
C GLY A 18 -11.28 -7.61 14.21
N GLU A 19 -12.40 -7.92 14.87
CA GLU A 19 -13.52 -6.98 15.06
C GLU A 19 -13.31 -6.05 16.26
N THR A 20 -12.36 -6.37 17.13
CA THR A 20 -12.09 -5.65 18.37
C THR A 20 -10.77 -4.87 18.27
N PHE A 21 -10.71 -3.74 18.98
CA PHE A 21 -9.56 -2.83 18.89
C PHE A 21 -8.26 -3.41 19.45
N ASP A 22 -8.33 -4.35 20.40
CA ASP A 22 -7.16 -5.06 20.94
C ASP A 22 -6.42 -5.90 19.88
N ARG A 23 -7.12 -6.26 18.81
CA ARG A 23 -6.54 -6.95 17.65
C ARG A 23 -6.05 -5.99 16.59
N ALA A 24 -6.40 -4.70 16.63
CA ALA A 24 -6.02 -3.76 15.59
C ALA A 24 -4.53 -3.38 15.66
N LEU A 25 -3.97 -2.91 14.54
CA LEU A 25 -2.71 -2.17 14.50
C LEU A 25 -3.03 -0.66 14.46
N PRO A 26 -3.03 0.05 15.61
CA PRO A 26 -3.42 1.46 15.68
C PRO A 26 -2.27 2.36 15.18
N HIS A 27 -1.99 2.28 13.87
CA HIS A 27 -0.95 3.05 13.21
C HIS A 27 -1.49 3.63 11.91
N GLY A 28 -1.41 4.95 11.78
CA GLY A 28 -1.86 5.66 10.59
C GLY A 28 -1.56 7.16 10.68
N HIS A 29 -1.49 7.78 9.51
CA HIS A 29 -1.26 9.22 9.32
C HIS A 29 -2.42 9.83 8.54
N SER A 30 -2.61 11.15 8.62
CA SER A 30 -3.70 11.86 7.94
C SER A 30 -3.76 11.64 6.43
N PHE A 31 -2.62 11.33 5.80
CA PHE A 31 -2.51 11.09 4.35
C PHE A 31 -2.35 9.61 3.98
N THR A 32 -2.56 8.69 4.93
CA THR A 32 -2.56 7.25 4.63
C THR A 32 -3.59 6.97 3.55
N ALA A 33 -3.19 6.26 2.49
CA ALA A 33 -4.02 5.99 1.32
C ALA A 33 -4.61 7.26 0.67
N ASN A 34 -3.84 8.35 0.60
CA ASN A 34 -4.26 9.56 -0.12
C ASN A 34 -4.67 9.19 -1.57
N PRO A 35 -5.89 9.54 -2.02
CA PRO A 35 -6.45 9.03 -3.28
C PRO A 35 -5.67 9.50 -4.51
N LEU A 36 -5.14 10.74 -4.50
CA LEU A 36 -4.32 11.25 -5.60
C LEU A 36 -2.97 10.54 -5.66
N ALA A 37 -2.34 10.30 -4.51
CA ALA A 37 -1.09 9.54 -4.46
C ALA A 37 -1.29 8.10 -4.94
N CYS A 38 -2.40 7.44 -4.57
CA CYS A 38 -2.73 6.10 -5.03
C CYS A 38 -2.98 6.05 -6.54
N ALA A 39 -3.73 7.01 -7.10
CA ALA A 39 -3.97 7.09 -8.55
C ALA A 39 -2.67 7.28 -9.34
N VAL A 40 -1.77 8.15 -8.87
CA VAL A 40 -0.45 8.35 -9.48
C VAL A 40 0.43 7.09 -9.34
N GLY A 41 0.39 6.42 -8.20
CA GLY A 41 1.12 5.16 -7.99
C GLY A 41 0.68 4.07 -8.96
N LEU A 42 -0.63 3.89 -9.16
CA LEU A 42 -1.19 2.93 -10.12
C LEU A 42 -0.81 3.27 -11.56
N ALA A 43 -0.94 4.53 -11.97
CA ALA A 43 -0.51 4.96 -13.30
C ALA A 43 0.99 4.74 -13.52
N SER A 44 1.82 4.98 -12.51
CA SER A 44 3.26 4.69 -12.60
C SER A 44 3.55 3.20 -12.78
N LEU A 45 2.86 2.31 -12.05
CA LEU A 45 3.02 0.86 -12.21
C LEU A 45 2.58 0.40 -13.61
N ALA A 46 1.47 0.93 -14.12
CA ALA A 46 1.01 0.63 -15.47
C ALA A 46 2.05 1.02 -16.55
N LEU A 47 2.72 2.16 -16.39
CA LEU A 47 3.80 2.57 -17.31
C LEU A 47 5.00 1.61 -17.25
N PHE A 48 5.38 1.12 -16.06
CA PHE A 48 6.44 0.11 -15.94
C PHE A 48 6.10 -1.17 -16.71
N GLU A 49 4.84 -1.61 -16.67
CA GLU A 49 4.33 -2.78 -17.38
C GLU A 49 4.25 -2.55 -18.90
N GLU A 50 3.68 -1.43 -19.34
CA GLU A 50 3.51 -1.09 -20.76
C GLU A 50 4.85 -0.91 -21.48
N GLU A 51 5.78 -0.18 -20.86
CA GLU A 51 7.07 0.16 -21.45
C GLU A 51 8.16 -0.92 -21.22
N LYS A 52 7.83 -1.95 -20.43
CA LYS A 52 8.72 -3.05 -20.01
C LYS A 52 10.06 -2.57 -19.47
N THR A 53 10.05 -1.48 -18.71
CA THR A 53 11.28 -0.80 -18.26
C THR A 53 12.06 -1.61 -17.24
N LEU A 54 11.44 -2.59 -16.57
CA LEU A 54 12.09 -3.52 -15.65
C LEU A 54 12.80 -4.70 -16.34
N GLU A 55 12.52 -4.95 -17.62
CA GLU A 55 13.12 -6.04 -18.40
C GLU A 55 14.38 -5.59 -19.18
N ARG A 56 14.72 -4.30 -19.11
CA ARG A 56 15.86 -3.70 -19.82
C ARG A 56 17.16 -3.81 -19.05
#